data_AF-A0A2W1DEU0-F1
#
_entry.id   AF-A0A2W1DEU0-F1
#
_cell.length_a   1.000
_cell.length_b   1.000
_cell.length_c   1.000
_cell.angle_alpha   90.00
_cell.angle_beta   90.00
_cell.angle_gamma   90.00
#
_symmetry.space_group_name_H-M   'P 1'
#
loop_
_entity.id
_entity.type
_entity.pdbx_description
1 polymer ?
#
loop_
_entity_poly.entity_id
_entity_poly.type
_entity_poly.pdbx_seq_one_letter_code
_entity_poly.pdbx_strand_id
1 'polypeptide(L)'
;MKWRENSAFWAINDVFEMLKLHFETLEVVPAGRRKVEGMYPWIMRSMEDQAMLAAIQKIYKYHGWPDKTRFRKEDCIADIEAMISAQFPDADMDFYWIYLSGSIRVGRMRRVP
;
A
#
# COMPACT_ATOMS: atom_id res chain seq x y z
N MET A 1 -20.09 -11.69 -37.15
CA MET A 1 -19.84 -11.62 -35.70
C MET A 1 -18.95 -10.40 -35.44
N LYS A 2 -19.51 -9.18 -35.40
CA LYS A 2 -18.75 -7.90 -35.42
C LYS A 2 -18.97 -6.99 -34.20
N TRP A 3 -19.85 -7.35 -33.28
CA TRP A 3 -20.22 -6.49 -32.15
C TRP A 3 -19.23 -6.52 -30.98
N ARG A 4 -18.25 -7.45 -30.99
CA ARG A 4 -17.18 -7.53 -29.98
C ARG A 4 -15.85 -6.93 -30.42
N GLU A 5 -15.69 -6.63 -31.71
CA GLU A 5 -14.43 -6.10 -32.26
C GLU A 5 -14.20 -4.62 -31.88
N ASN A 6 -15.27 -3.90 -31.52
CA ASN A 6 -15.23 -2.52 -31.03
C ASN A 6 -15.54 -2.40 -29.53
N SER A 7 -15.39 -3.48 -28.76
CA SER A 7 -15.59 -3.39 -27.32
C SER A 7 -14.45 -2.55 -26.75
N ALA A 8 -14.75 -1.38 -26.18
CA ALA A 8 -13.80 -0.48 -25.48
C ALA A 8 -13.24 -1.10 -24.18
N PHE A 9 -13.24 -2.43 -24.09
CA PHE A 9 -12.73 -3.19 -22.97
C PHE A 9 -11.27 -3.54 -23.24
N TRP A 10 -10.42 -3.20 -22.28
CA TRP A 10 -9.00 -3.54 -22.33
C TRP A 10 -8.85 -5.05 -22.40
N ALA A 11 -7.92 -5.55 -23.23
CA ALA A 11 -7.57 -6.95 -23.14
C ALA A 11 -7.02 -7.23 -21.74
N ILE A 12 -7.30 -8.42 -21.21
CA ILE A 12 -6.82 -8.79 -19.87
C ILE A 12 -5.29 -8.62 -19.74
N ASN A 13 -4.55 -8.91 -20.82
CA ASN A 13 -3.11 -8.70 -20.88
C ASN A 13 -2.72 -7.22 -20.75
N ASP A 14 -3.46 -6.32 -21.40
CA ASP A 14 -3.18 -4.87 -21.35
C ASP A 14 -3.35 -4.34 -19.92
N VAL A 15 -4.34 -4.86 -19.18
CA VAL A 15 -4.55 -4.51 -17.77
C VAL A 15 -3.37 -4.95 -16.92
N PHE A 16 -2.86 -6.17 -17.10
CA PHE A 16 -1.73 -6.68 -16.32
C PHE A 16 -0.41 -5.97 -16.66
N GLU A 17 -0.16 -5.63 -17.92
CA GLU A 17 1.03 -4.86 -18.30
C GLU A 17 0.98 -3.43 -17.74
N MET A 18 -0.18 -2.79 -17.73
CA MET A 18 -0.37 -1.48 -17.09
C MET A 18 -0.17 -1.56 -15.56
N LEU A 19 -0.72 -2.58 -14.90
CA LEU A 19 -0.53 -2.77 -13.46
C LEU A 19 0.95 -3.00 -13.13
N LYS A 20 1.63 -3.85 -13.90
CA LYS A 20 3.06 -4.10 -13.77
C LYS A 20 3.87 -2.81 -13.90
N LEU A 21 3.55 -1.97 -14.88
CA LEU A 21 4.19 -0.67 -15.06
C LEU A 21 4.04 0.19 -13.80
N HIS A 22 2.84 0.30 -13.23
CA HIS A 22 2.61 1.10 -12.01
C HIS A 22 3.40 0.61 -10.79
N PHE A 23 3.62 -0.70 -10.67
CA PHE A 23 4.48 -1.25 -9.61
C PHE A 23 5.96 -0.99 -9.91
N GLU A 24 6.41 -1.17 -11.15
CA GLU A 24 7.80 -0.93 -11.56
C GLU A 24 8.20 0.54 -11.39
N THR A 25 7.29 1.47 -11.66
CA THR A 25 7.49 2.92 -11.46
C THR A 25 7.26 3.39 -10.02
N LEU A 26 6.73 2.51 -9.15
CA LEU A 26 6.29 2.82 -7.79
C LEU A 26 5.22 3.93 -7.73
N GLU A 27 4.43 4.11 -8.80
CA GLU A 27 3.19 4.89 -8.76
C GLU A 27 2.14 4.23 -7.86
N VAL A 28 2.29 2.91 -7.69
CA VAL A 28 1.58 2.11 -6.72
C VAL A 28 2.61 1.38 -5.86
N VAL A 29 2.55 1.56 -4.55
CA VAL A 29 3.53 1.01 -3.59
C VAL A 29 2.90 -0.03 -2.68
N PRO A 30 3.49 -1.23 -2.52
CA PRO A 30 3.11 -2.13 -1.46
C PRO A 30 3.59 -1.56 -0.13
N ALA A 31 2.66 -0.95 0.61
CA ALA A 31 2.92 -0.31 1.89
C ALA A 31 2.89 -1.32 3.06
N GLY A 32 2.33 -2.50 2.86
CA GLY A 32 2.35 -3.60 3.83
C GLY A 32 1.93 -4.92 3.19
N ARG A 33 1.89 -6.00 3.97
CA ARG A 33 1.65 -7.37 3.45
C ARG A 33 0.35 -7.53 2.65
N ARG A 34 -0.67 -6.73 2.97
CA ARG A 34 -2.00 -6.76 2.32
C ARG A 34 -2.47 -5.38 1.88
N LYS A 35 -1.57 -4.39 1.90
CA LYS A 35 -1.89 -2.98 1.68
C LYS A 35 -1.05 -2.45 0.53
N VAL A 36 -1.74 -1.92 -0.47
CA VAL A 36 -1.16 -1.32 -1.66
C VAL A 36 -1.74 0.09 -1.77
N GLU A 37 -0.87 1.07 -1.93
CA GLU A 37 -1.23 2.48 -1.88
C GLU A 37 -0.82 3.18 -3.18
N GLY A 38 -1.74 3.97 -3.75
CA GLY A 38 -1.44 4.81 -4.92
C GLY A 38 -0.76 6.11 -4.50
N MET A 39 0.30 6.50 -5.21
CA MET A 39 1.10 7.71 -5.01
C MET A 39 0.56 8.93 -5.78
N TYR A 40 -0.71 8.89 -6.17
CA TYR A 40 -1.27 9.86 -7.10
C TYR A 40 -1.57 11.22 -6.44
N PRO A 41 -1.21 12.36 -7.07
CA PRO A 41 -1.40 13.70 -6.49
C PRO A 41 -2.85 14.07 -6.18
N TRP A 42 -3.82 13.46 -6.87
CA TRP A 42 -5.25 13.72 -6.69
C TRP A 42 -5.88 12.94 -5.53
N ILE A 43 -5.15 11.99 -4.94
CA ILE A 43 -5.61 11.29 -3.73
C ILE A 43 -5.30 12.20 -2.55
N MET A 44 -6.35 12.77 -1.94
CA MET A 44 -6.21 13.54 -0.72
C MET A 44 -5.69 12.63 0.40
N ARG A 45 -4.50 12.96 0.91
CA ARG A 45 -3.81 12.25 1.99
C ARG A 45 -3.34 13.25 3.03
N SER A 46 -3.19 12.79 4.26
CA SER A 46 -2.50 13.61 5.27
C SER A 46 -1.04 13.82 4.86
N MET A 47 -0.39 14.86 5.40
CA MET A 47 1.04 15.09 5.16
C MET A 47 1.89 13.92 5.69
N GLU A 48 1.43 13.28 6.77
CA GLU A 48 2.06 12.11 7.39
C GLU A 48 2.02 10.90 6.45
N ASP A 49 0.86 10.59 5.86
CA ASP A 49 0.72 9.52 4.87
C ASP A 49 1.62 9.74 3.66
N GLN A 50 1.70 10.98 3.16
CA GLN A 50 2.58 11.30 2.02
C GLN A 50 4.06 11.09 2.38
N ALA A 51 4.46 11.49 3.58
CA ALA A 51 5.83 11.29 4.06
C ALA A 51 6.16 9.80 4.23
N MET A 52 5.24 9.02 4.82
CA MET A 52 5.38 7.58 4.97
C MET A 52 5.53 6.88 3.62
N LEU A 53 4.64 7.14 2.66
CA LEU A 53 4.72 6.51 1.35
C LEU A 53 5.98 6.90 0.57
N ALA A 54 6.43 8.14 0.69
CA ALA A 54 7.70 8.58 0.12
C ALA A 54 8.91 7.87 0.78
N ALA A 55 8.86 7.59 2.08
CA ALA A 55 9.87 6.80 2.77
C ALA A 55 9.89 5.35 2.26
N ILE A 56 8.71 4.73 2.09
CA ILE A 56 8.58 3.38 1.52
C ILE A 56 9.19 3.31 0.11
N GLN A 57 8.87 4.28 -0.77
CA GLN A 57 9.46 4.34 -2.12
C GLN A 57 10.99 4.39 -2.08
N LYS A 58 11.58 5.15 -1.14
CA LYS A 58 13.03 5.22 -0.98
C LYS A 58 13.62 3.86 -0.59
N ILE A 59 12.96 3.11 0.29
CA ILE A 59 13.39 1.78 0.70
C ILE A 59 13.34 0.79 -0.48
N TYR A 60 12.27 0.78 -1.27
CA TYR A 60 12.21 -0.05 -2.49
C TYR A 60 13.38 0.22 -3.43
N LYS A 61 13.67 1.49 -3.70
CA LYS A 61 14.80 1.90 -4.56
C LYS A 61 16.14 1.50 -3.95
N TYR A 62 16.31 1.65 -2.64
CA TYR A 62 17.52 1.24 -1.92
C TYR A 62 17.80 -0.25 -2.08
N HIS A 63 16.75 -1.08 -2.02
CA HIS A 63 16.85 -2.52 -2.21
C HIS A 63 16.98 -2.96 -3.67
N GLY A 64 17.07 -2.03 -4.63
CA GLY A 64 17.33 -2.35 -6.04
C GLY A 64 16.09 -2.51 -6.90
N TRP A 65 14.90 -2.13 -6.43
CA TRP A 65 13.70 -2.08 -7.27
C TRP A 65 13.87 -1.08 -8.43
N PRO A 66 13.41 -1.37 -9.66
CA PRO A 66 12.66 -2.57 -10.10
C PRO A 66 13.53 -3.72 -10.63
N ASP A 67 14.86 -3.65 -10.52
CA ASP A 67 15.77 -4.69 -10.99
C ASP A 67 15.67 -5.95 -10.13
N LYS A 68 14.90 -6.93 -10.62
CA LYS A 68 14.63 -8.21 -9.93
C LYS A 68 15.89 -9.02 -9.62
N THR A 69 17.00 -8.78 -10.33
CA THR A 69 18.27 -9.48 -10.06
C THR A 69 18.99 -8.91 -8.84
N ARG A 70 18.72 -7.66 -8.50
CA ARG A 70 19.30 -6.94 -7.37
C ARG A 70 18.32 -6.79 -6.21
N PHE A 71 17.03 -6.91 -6.50
CA PHE A 71 15.95 -6.72 -5.54
C PHE A 71 15.95 -7.79 -4.44
N ARG A 72 16.21 -7.37 -3.21
CA ARG A 72 16.14 -8.23 -2.02
C ARG A 72 14.81 -8.01 -1.30
N LYS A 73 13.82 -8.83 -1.65
CA LYS A 73 12.43 -8.67 -1.20
C LYS A 73 12.30 -8.74 0.32
N GLU A 74 12.91 -9.76 0.94
CA GLU A 74 12.77 -10.02 2.37
C GLU A 74 13.38 -8.87 3.19
N ASP A 75 14.58 -8.41 2.81
CA ASP A 75 15.24 -7.26 3.45
C ASP A 75 14.44 -5.97 3.26
N CYS A 76 13.90 -5.74 2.05
CA CYS A 76 13.05 -4.59 1.76
C CYS A 76 11.81 -4.54 2.67
N ILE A 77 11.13 -5.67 2.84
CA ILE A 77 9.93 -5.74 3.68
C ILE A 77 10.30 -5.51 5.14
N ALA A 78 11.39 -6.10 5.62
CA ALA A 78 11.86 -5.92 6.99
C ALA A 78 12.19 -4.44 7.30
N ASP A 79 12.88 -3.75 6.39
CA ASP A 79 13.21 -2.33 6.55
C ASP A 79 11.97 -1.43 6.51
N ILE A 80 10.97 -1.77 5.68
CA ILE A 80 9.69 -1.06 5.65
C ILE A 80 8.94 -1.25 6.98
N GLU A 81 8.79 -2.49 7.45
CA GLU A 81 8.12 -2.81 8.72
C GLU A 81 8.81 -2.09 9.89
N ALA A 82 10.15 -2.09 9.94
CA ALA A 82 10.93 -1.39 10.96
C ALA A 82 10.79 0.13 10.88
N MET A 83 10.85 0.71 9.68
CA MET A 83 10.70 2.15 9.46
C MET A 83 9.32 2.64 9.90
N ILE A 84 8.26 1.93 9.50
CA ILE A 84 6.89 2.31 9.86
C ILE A 84 6.69 2.20 11.38
N SER A 85 7.11 1.09 11.99
CA SER A 85 7.00 0.93 13.45
C SER A 85 7.74 2.01 14.24
N ALA A 86 8.84 2.55 13.70
CA ALA A 86 9.64 3.56 14.39
C ALA A 86 9.14 5.00 14.17
N GLN A 87 8.70 5.33 12.96
CA GLN A 87 8.42 6.72 12.56
C GLN A 87 6.92 7.03 12.50
N PHE A 88 6.08 6.00 12.35
CA PHE A 88 4.65 6.14 12.16
C PHE A 88 3.90 5.11 13.04
N PRO A 89 4.04 5.18 14.38
CA PRO A 89 3.45 4.18 15.29
C PRO A 89 1.92 4.19 15.28
N ASP A 90 1.31 5.30 14.87
CA ASP A 90 -0.14 5.47 14.74
C ASP A 90 -0.65 5.20 13.32
N ALA A 91 0.25 4.95 12.35
CA ALA A 91 -0.17 4.57 11.01
C ALA A 91 -0.84 3.20 11.07
N ASP A 92 -2.13 3.16 10.73
CA ASP A 92 -2.91 1.93 10.67
C ASP A 92 -2.39 1.02 9.54
N MET A 93 -1.42 0.18 9.89
CA MET A 93 -0.79 -0.81 9.03
C MET A 93 -1.44 -2.19 9.16
N ASP A 94 -2.39 -2.34 10.09
CA ASP A 94 -2.88 -3.62 10.54
C ASP A 94 -4.41 -3.67 10.61
N PHE A 95 -5.01 -4.03 9.47
CA PHE A 95 -6.29 -4.76 9.39
C PHE A 95 -6.28 -6.11 10.17
N TYR A 96 -5.27 -6.38 11.02
CA TYR A 96 -5.21 -7.51 11.94
C TYR A 96 -5.55 -7.15 13.39
N TRP A 97 -5.36 -5.91 13.87
CA TRP A 97 -5.71 -5.58 15.26
C TRP A 97 -7.22 -5.54 15.51
N ILE A 98 -8.03 -5.15 14.52
CA ILE A 98 -9.50 -5.16 14.65
C ILE A 98 -10.05 -6.61 14.80
N TYR A 99 -9.31 -7.62 14.32
CA TYR A 99 -9.71 -9.03 14.40
C TYR A 99 -9.01 -9.83 15.53
N LEU A 100 -7.86 -9.39 16.04
CA LEU A 100 -7.17 -10.04 17.18
C LEU A 100 -7.43 -9.34 18.53
N SER A 101 -7.83 -8.07 18.53
CA SER A 101 -8.38 -7.41 19.72
C SER A 101 -9.91 -7.39 19.65
N GLY A 102 -10.50 -8.59 19.54
CA GLY A 102 -11.87 -8.85 19.96
C GLY A 102 -12.01 -8.60 21.47
N SER A 103 -12.01 -7.34 21.86
CA SER A 103 -12.37 -6.86 23.18
C SER A 103 -13.08 -5.54 22.99
N ILE A 104 -14.33 -5.64 22.54
CA ILE A 104 -15.35 -4.65 22.82
C ILE A 104 -15.37 -4.49 24.35
N ARG A 105 -14.62 -3.53 24.89
CA ARG A 105 -14.98 -2.98 26.20
C ARG A 105 -16.17 -2.07 25.93
N VAL A 106 -17.36 -2.59 26.22
CA VAL A 106 -18.56 -1.77 26.36
C VAL A 106 -18.30 -0.79 27.50
N GLY A 107 -17.78 0.39 27.15
CA GLY A 107 -17.64 1.53 28.04
C GLY A 107 -19.02 2.11 28.33
N ARG A 108 -19.56 1.72 29.49
CA ARG A 108 -20.79 2.18 30.11
C ARG A 108 -21.02 3.70 29.89
N MET A 109 -22.04 4.02 29.11
CA MET A 109 -22.52 5.39 28.89
C MET A 109 -22.93 6.00 30.24
N ARG A 110 -22.23 7.05 30.69
CA ARG A 110 -22.70 7.86 31.82
C ARG A 110 -23.94 8.60 31.37
N ARG A 111 -25.05 8.43 32.09
CA ARG A 111 -26.15 9.39 32.04
C ARG A 111 -25.62 10.72 32.56
N VAL A 112 -25.72 11.75 31.72
CA VAL A 112 -25.59 13.15 32.11
C VAL A 112 -26.91 13.52 32.82
N PRO A 113 -26.87 14.31 33.91
CA PRO A 113 -28.02 14.57 34.80
C PRO A 113 -29.23 15.17 34.10
#